data_AF-A0A397FZZ8-F1
#
_entry.id   AF-A0A397FZZ8-F1
#
_cell.length_a   1.000
_cell.length_b   1.000
_cell.length_c   1.000
_cell.angle_alpha   90.00
_cell.angle_beta   90.00
_cell.angle_gamma   90.00
#
_symmetry.space_group_name_H-M   'P 1'
#
loop_
_entity.id
_entity.type
_entity.pdbx_description
1 polymer ?
#
loop_
_entity_poly.entity_id
_entity_poly.type
_entity_poly.pdbx_seq_one_letter_code
_entity_poly.pdbx_strand_id
1 'polypeptide(L)'
;MSTSSDPKKKSVAGFFRTDINAKHAEVLLYACCLSSGLVDSTLYNAYNTFVSMQTGNTIFVGLGASNQNPRPYGWARSLTSIGCFVIGCFLFARLNRLLGAKRRGTLILSFFIQVAMLIITASLVQSGVIAGIPSNPASSETHWSQEAPIVLLSIQSAGQIVASRALGFNEIPTVVITSLLCDLVSDPKLFLLRNEKRDRRVVAFVLTLIGAIAGGWITKATHDISPVLWLAAGLKLMISVSWIFWRETEADSAV
;
A
#
# COMPACT_ATOMS: atom_id res chain seq x y z
N MET A 1 6.44 51.40 18.59
CA MET A 1 7.37 50.59 17.78
C MET A 1 7.01 49.12 17.99
N SER A 2 6.28 48.54 17.04
CA SER A 2 5.89 47.12 17.07
C SER A 2 7.07 46.29 16.56
N THR A 3 7.61 45.43 17.43
CA THR A 3 8.66 44.47 17.07
C THR A 3 8.05 43.37 16.22
N SER A 4 8.33 43.37 14.92
CA SER A 4 8.06 42.24 14.04
C SER A 4 8.89 41.04 14.51
N SER A 5 8.23 40.05 15.10
CA SER A 5 8.86 38.77 15.38
C SER A 5 9.10 38.04 14.07
N ASP A 6 10.36 38.00 13.61
CA ASP A 6 10.79 37.14 12.52
C ASP A 6 10.41 35.69 12.81
N PRO A 7 9.84 34.94 11.84
CA PRO A 7 9.57 33.52 12.03
C PRO A 7 10.92 32.80 12.17
N LYS A 8 11.24 32.31 13.37
CA LYS A 8 12.41 31.46 13.62
C LYS A 8 12.45 30.35 12.57
N LYS A 9 13.41 30.40 11.63
CA LYS A 9 13.66 29.33 10.66
C LYS A 9 13.87 28.03 11.44
N LYS A 10 12.89 27.12 11.38
CA LYS A 10 13.03 25.79 11.97
C LYS A 10 14.22 25.10 11.33
N SER A 11 15.12 24.55 12.14
CA SER A 11 16.20 23.68 11.64
C SER A 11 15.58 22.52 10.85
N VAL A 12 16.25 22.09 9.77
CA VAL A 12 15.83 20.96 8.93
C VAL A 12 15.54 19.72 9.78
N ALA A 13 16.35 19.46 10.81
CA ALA A 13 16.13 18.36 11.74
C ALA A 13 14.84 18.53 12.58
N GLY A 14 14.48 19.75 12.94
CA GLY A 14 13.22 20.06 13.64
C GLY A 14 12.01 19.90 12.74
N PHE A 15 12.13 20.26 11.46
CA PHE A 15 11.07 20.07 10.46
C PHE A 15 10.66 18.60 10.29
N PHE A 16 11.62 17.68 10.20
CA PHE A 16 11.33 16.25 10.08
C PHE A 16 10.84 15.59 11.37
N ARG A 17 11.16 16.18 12.53
CA ARG A 17 10.71 15.67 13.84
C ARG A 17 9.34 16.19 14.27
N THR A 18 8.73 17.08 13.50
CA THR A 18 7.42 17.64 13.83
C THR A 18 6.30 16.64 13.54
N ASP A 19 5.34 16.53 14.45
CA ASP A 19 4.14 15.72 14.24
C ASP A 19 3.17 16.43 13.28
N ILE A 20 2.61 15.65 12.36
CA ILE A 20 1.67 16.16 11.37
C ILE A 20 0.24 16.10 11.89
N ASN A 21 -0.58 17.05 11.43
CA ASN A 21 -2.02 17.02 11.68
C ASN A 21 -2.66 15.97 10.76
N ALA A 22 -3.24 14.92 11.34
CA ALA A 22 -3.86 13.84 10.57
C ALA A 22 -5.19 14.22 9.89
N LYS A 23 -5.71 15.43 10.14
CA LYS A 23 -6.94 15.91 9.49
C LYS A 23 -6.76 15.91 7.96
N HIS A 24 -7.71 15.28 7.25
CA HIS A 24 -7.69 15.10 5.80
C HIS A 24 -6.59 14.18 5.25
N ALA A 25 -5.81 13.51 6.11
CA ALA A 25 -4.80 12.56 5.66
C ALA A 25 -5.41 11.30 5.04
N GLU A 26 -6.73 11.07 5.21
CA GLU A 26 -7.47 10.02 4.49
C GLU A 26 -7.31 10.11 2.97
N VAL A 27 -7.11 11.31 2.42
CA VAL A 27 -6.93 11.51 0.96
C VAL A 27 -5.67 10.82 0.45
N LEU A 28 -4.62 10.77 1.27
CA LEU A 28 -3.39 10.03 0.92
C LEU A 28 -3.61 8.51 1.03
N LEU A 29 -4.45 8.07 1.97
CA LEU A 29 -4.80 6.66 2.12
C LEU A 29 -5.74 6.16 1.01
N TYR A 30 -6.57 7.03 0.45
CA TYR A 30 -7.34 6.74 -0.76
C TYR A 30 -6.45 6.43 -1.96
N ALA A 31 -5.34 7.16 -2.13
CA ALA A 31 -4.35 6.84 -3.15
C ALA A 31 -3.69 5.48 -2.88
N CYS A 32 -3.46 5.10 -1.61
CA CYS A 32 -3.03 3.74 -1.25
C CYS A 32 -4.08 2.68 -1.63
N CYS A 33 -5.38 2.91 -1.40
CA CYS A 33 -6.45 2.00 -1.82
C CYS A 33 -6.43 1.76 -3.33
N LEU A 34 -6.34 2.84 -4.12
CA LEU A 34 -6.19 2.77 -5.57
C LEU A 34 -4.95 1.96 -5.97
N SER A 35 -3.80 2.26 -5.33
CA SER A 35 -2.55 1.54 -5.57
C SER A 35 -2.64 0.05 -5.23
N SER A 36 -3.34 -0.34 -4.15
CA SER A 36 -3.53 -1.75 -3.81
C SER A 36 -4.29 -2.48 -4.90
N GLY A 37 -5.41 -1.92 -5.38
CA GLY A 37 -6.18 -2.50 -6.47
C GLY A 37 -5.35 -2.66 -7.73
N LEU A 38 -4.62 -1.61 -8.13
CA LEU A 38 -3.72 -1.62 -9.29
C LEU A 38 -2.70 -2.76 -9.21
N VAL A 39 -1.97 -2.84 -8.09
CA VAL A 39 -0.88 -3.80 -7.93
C VAL A 39 -1.44 -5.22 -7.77
N ASP A 40 -2.42 -5.45 -6.90
CA ASP A 40 -2.89 -6.83 -6.64
C ASP A 40 -3.59 -7.45 -7.85
N SER A 41 -4.39 -6.69 -8.62
CA SER A 41 -4.99 -7.21 -9.87
C SER A 41 -3.93 -7.60 -10.89
N THR A 42 -2.90 -6.77 -11.04
CA THR A 42 -1.79 -6.96 -11.97
C THR A 42 -0.93 -8.17 -11.58
N LEU A 43 -0.54 -8.26 -10.32
CA LEU A 43 0.30 -9.33 -9.80
C LEU A 43 -0.45 -10.66 -9.72
N TYR A 44 -1.75 -10.63 -9.43
CA TYR A 44 -2.57 -11.84 -9.48
C TYR A 44 -2.70 -12.36 -10.92
N ASN A 45 -2.94 -11.48 -11.89
CA ASN A 45 -3.00 -11.88 -13.30
C ASN A 45 -1.67 -12.48 -13.80
N ALA A 46 -0.53 -11.87 -13.44
CA ALA A 46 0.78 -12.34 -13.86
C ALA A 46 1.26 -13.59 -13.11
N TYR A 47 1.13 -13.60 -11.78
CA TYR A 47 1.80 -14.56 -10.90
C TYR A 47 0.85 -15.44 -10.08
N ASN A 48 -0.47 -15.24 -10.17
CA ASN A 48 -1.49 -15.92 -9.36
C ASN A 48 -1.27 -15.75 -7.85
N THR A 49 -0.76 -14.59 -7.44
CA THR A 49 -0.45 -14.30 -6.03
C THR A 49 -0.76 -12.85 -5.74
N PHE A 50 -1.45 -12.61 -4.64
CA PHE A 50 -1.68 -11.25 -4.14
C PHE A 50 -0.47 -10.82 -3.32
N VAL A 51 -0.09 -9.54 -3.38
CA VAL A 51 1.01 -8.99 -2.58
C VAL A 51 0.49 -8.20 -1.39
N SER A 52 -0.76 -7.73 -1.43
CA SER A 52 -1.39 -7.04 -0.29
C SER A 52 -2.49 -7.85 0.40
N MET A 53 -3.27 -8.63 -0.35
CA MET A 53 -4.38 -9.43 0.18
C MET A 53 -3.96 -10.84 0.63
N GLN A 54 -3.83 -11.06 1.94
CA GLN A 54 -3.32 -12.33 2.46
C GLN A 54 -4.37 -13.43 2.62
N THR A 55 -5.67 -13.10 2.70
CA THR A 55 -6.74 -14.10 2.88
C THR A 55 -6.76 -15.13 1.75
N GLY A 56 -6.68 -14.70 0.48
CA GLY A 56 -6.63 -15.61 -0.67
C GLY A 56 -5.35 -16.44 -0.69
N ASN A 57 -4.21 -15.82 -0.39
CA ASN A 57 -2.91 -16.52 -0.31
C ASN A 57 -2.94 -17.63 0.75
N THR A 58 -3.59 -17.41 1.89
CA THR A 58 -3.74 -18.45 2.93
C THR A 58 -4.49 -19.68 2.39
N ILE A 59 -5.53 -19.48 1.58
CA ILE A 59 -6.25 -20.58 0.93
C ILE A 59 -5.36 -21.31 -0.07
N PHE A 60 -4.59 -20.59 -0.89
CA PHE A 60 -3.66 -21.23 -1.84
C PHE A 60 -2.56 -22.05 -1.14
N VAL A 61 -2.06 -21.60 0.01
CA VAL A 61 -1.16 -22.40 0.85
C VAL A 61 -1.85 -23.67 1.35
N GLY A 62 -3.09 -23.56 1.85
CA GLY A 62 -3.88 -24.69 2.32
C GLY A 62 -4.17 -25.72 1.23
N LEU A 63 -4.55 -25.29 0.02
CA LEU A 63 -4.73 -26.16 -1.14
C LEU A 63 -3.41 -26.84 -1.56
N GLY A 64 -2.27 -26.16 -1.36
CA GLY A 64 -0.95 -26.75 -1.55
C GLY A 64 -0.69 -27.98 -0.68
N ALA A 65 -1.20 -28.01 0.55
CA ALA A 65 -1.05 -29.12 1.48
C ALA A 65 -1.80 -30.40 1.02
N SER A 66 -2.85 -30.26 0.22
CA SER A 66 -3.59 -31.38 -0.39
C SER A 66 -3.22 -31.63 -1.85
N ASN A 67 -2.15 -30.99 -2.34
CA ASN A 67 -1.70 -31.04 -3.72
C ASN A 67 -2.74 -30.56 -4.76
N GLN A 68 -3.71 -29.74 -4.35
CA GLN A 68 -4.74 -29.15 -5.22
C GLN A 68 -4.26 -27.82 -5.78
N ASN A 69 -3.11 -27.86 -6.47
CA ASN A 69 -2.44 -26.67 -6.96
C ASN A 69 -2.86 -26.34 -8.40
N PRO A 70 -3.48 -25.17 -8.67
CA PRO A 70 -3.79 -24.76 -10.04
C PRO A 70 -2.55 -24.55 -10.90
N ARG A 71 -1.40 -24.22 -10.27
CA ARG A 71 -0.08 -24.12 -10.88
C ARG A 71 0.98 -24.77 -9.99
N PRO A 72 2.02 -25.40 -10.57
CA PRO A 72 3.15 -25.91 -9.81
C PRO A 72 3.71 -24.84 -8.86
N TYR A 73 3.87 -25.20 -7.59
CA TYR A 73 4.41 -24.33 -6.53
C TYR A 73 3.68 -22.99 -6.30
N GLY A 74 2.44 -22.81 -6.77
CA GLY A 74 1.67 -21.58 -6.49
C GLY A 74 1.47 -21.30 -4.99
N TRP A 75 1.41 -22.36 -4.19
CA TRP A 75 1.38 -22.27 -2.72
C TRP A 75 2.64 -21.63 -2.14
N ALA A 76 3.81 -21.84 -2.75
CA ALA A 76 5.09 -21.32 -2.25
C ALA A 76 5.14 -19.79 -2.41
N ARG A 77 4.72 -19.27 -3.57
CA ARG A 77 4.56 -17.82 -3.83
C ARG A 77 3.63 -17.16 -2.83
N SER A 78 2.50 -17.83 -2.56
CA SER A 78 1.52 -17.37 -1.58
C SER A 78 2.09 -17.34 -0.16
N LEU A 79 2.88 -18.37 0.20
CA LEU A 79 3.59 -18.42 1.48
C LEU A 79 4.64 -17.32 1.59
N THR A 80 5.43 -17.08 0.54
CA THR A 80 6.39 -15.97 0.47
C THR A 80 5.69 -14.64 0.69
N SER A 81 4.56 -14.41 0.00
CA SER A 81 3.78 -13.17 0.15
C SER A 81 3.31 -12.97 1.59
N ILE A 82 2.76 -14.01 2.23
CA ILE A 82 2.32 -13.96 3.63
C ILE A 82 3.50 -13.63 4.55
N GLY A 83 4.60 -14.38 4.44
CA GLY A 83 5.78 -14.20 5.29
C GLY A 83 6.37 -12.80 5.15
N CYS A 84 6.54 -12.33 3.92
CA CYS A 84 7.09 -11.02 3.62
C CYS A 84 6.15 -9.87 4.05
N PHE A 85 4.84 -10.06 3.92
CA PHE A 85 3.86 -9.09 4.41
C PHE A 85 3.90 -8.97 5.94
N VAL A 86 4.01 -10.10 6.67
CA VAL A 86 4.14 -10.12 8.13
C VAL A 86 5.46 -9.45 8.57
N ILE A 87 6.57 -9.77 7.91
CA ILE A 87 7.86 -9.12 8.15
C ILE A 87 7.76 -7.62 7.88
N GLY A 88 7.13 -7.21 6.78
CA GLY A 88 6.88 -5.80 6.47
C GLY A 88 6.08 -5.10 7.56
N CYS A 89 5.00 -5.72 8.05
CA CYS A 89 4.20 -5.17 9.15
C CYS A 89 5.07 -4.95 10.39
N PHE A 90 5.91 -5.92 10.74
CA PHE A 90 6.84 -5.82 11.85
C PHE A 90 7.86 -4.68 11.67
N LEU A 91 8.51 -4.60 10.51
CA LEU A 91 9.53 -3.60 10.20
C LEU A 91 8.96 -2.18 10.23
N PHE A 92 7.83 -1.92 9.55
CA PHE A 92 7.20 -0.61 9.53
C PHE A 92 6.61 -0.22 10.89
N ALA A 93 6.05 -1.18 11.65
CA ALA A 93 5.58 -0.90 13.01
C ALA A 93 6.76 -0.54 13.94
N ARG A 94 7.91 -1.22 13.79
CA ARG A 94 9.12 -0.92 14.56
C ARG A 94 9.70 0.45 14.17
N LEU A 95 9.72 0.77 12.88
CA LEU A 95 10.12 2.09 12.36
C LEU A 95 9.27 3.20 12.98
N ASN A 96 7.95 3.04 12.96
CA ASN A 96 7.01 4.00 13.56
C ASN A 96 7.21 4.14 15.07
N ARG A 97 7.48 3.05 15.78
CA ARG A 97 7.75 3.09 17.23
C ARG A 97 9.07 3.78 17.57
N LEU A 98 10.11 3.62 16.74
CA LEU A 98 11.43 4.19 16.99
C LEU A 98 11.49 5.68 16.62
N LEU A 99 10.91 6.03 15.48
CA LEU A 99 11.01 7.38 14.93
C LEU A 99 9.82 8.27 15.28
N GLY A 100 8.70 7.71 15.71
CA GLY A 100 7.45 8.41 16.02
C GLY A 100 6.44 8.28 14.89
N ALA A 101 5.29 7.65 15.16
CA ALA A 101 4.36 7.19 14.13
C ALA A 101 3.70 8.30 13.30
N LYS A 102 3.61 9.52 13.86
CA LYS A 102 3.02 10.71 13.21
C LYS A 102 4.06 11.77 12.84
N ARG A 103 5.35 11.50 13.05
CA ARG A 103 6.39 12.45 12.67
C ARG A 103 6.50 12.52 11.17
N ARG A 104 6.62 13.73 10.65
CA ARG A 104 6.75 14.01 9.21
C ARG A 104 7.83 13.16 8.55
N GLY A 105 9.03 13.14 9.12
CA GLY A 105 10.17 12.38 8.61
C GLY A 105 9.93 10.88 8.58
N THR A 106 9.18 10.34 9.55
CA THR A 106 8.84 8.92 9.61
C THR A 106 7.89 8.52 8.50
N LEU A 107 6.86 9.33 8.22
CA LEU A 107 5.91 9.08 7.14
C LEU A 107 6.58 9.22 5.77
N ILE A 108 7.41 10.25 5.57
CA ILE A 108 8.21 10.44 4.35
C ILE A 108 9.08 9.21 4.12
N LEU A 109 9.87 8.81 5.12
CA LEU A 109 10.77 7.66 5.03
C LEU A 109 10.01 6.36 4.77
N SER A 110 8.89 6.15 5.46
CA SER A 110 8.05 4.96 5.29
C SER A 110 7.55 4.83 3.84
N PHE A 111 6.97 5.90 3.29
CA PHE A 111 6.53 5.88 1.89
C PHE A 111 7.68 5.86 0.89
N PHE A 112 8.82 6.48 1.21
CA PHE A 112 10.01 6.45 0.35
C PHE A 112 10.57 5.03 0.22
N ILE A 113 10.64 4.26 1.30
CA ILE A 113 11.05 2.84 1.27
C ILE A 113 10.08 2.04 0.38
N GLN A 114 8.77 2.29 0.49
CA GLN A 114 7.76 1.64 -0.36
C GLN A 114 7.95 1.96 -1.85
N VAL A 115 8.22 3.22 -2.17
CA VAL A 115 8.52 3.69 -3.53
C VAL A 115 9.78 3.04 -4.07
N ALA A 116 10.85 2.97 -3.28
CA ALA A 116 12.10 2.32 -3.70
C ALA A 116 11.87 0.85 -4.09
N MET A 117 11.11 0.09 -3.28
CA MET A 117 10.76 -1.30 -3.59
C MET A 117 9.93 -1.42 -4.87
N LEU A 118 8.97 -0.51 -5.11
CA LEU A 118 8.20 -0.46 -6.35
C LEU A 118 9.08 -0.14 -7.57
N ILE A 119 9.97 0.85 -7.48
CA ILE A 119 10.88 1.25 -8.57
C ILE A 119 11.85 0.12 -8.90
N ILE A 120 12.44 -0.52 -7.90
CA ILE A 120 13.32 -1.68 -8.09
C ILE A 120 12.56 -2.78 -8.84
N THR A 121 11.34 -3.10 -8.40
CA THR A 121 10.52 -4.12 -9.06
C THR A 121 10.16 -3.74 -10.49
N ALA A 122 9.71 -2.51 -10.73
CA ALA A 122 9.37 -2.00 -12.06
C ALA A 122 10.58 -2.06 -13.00
N SER A 123 11.77 -1.69 -12.52
CA SER A 123 13.01 -1.71 -13.29
C SER A 123 13.47 -3.14 -13.62
N LEU A 124 13.34 -4.08 -12.69
CA LEU A 124 13.67 -5.50 -12.92
C LEU A 124 12.76 -6.15 -13.95
N VAL A 125 11.48 -5.79 -13.95
CA VAL A 125 10.53 -6.26 -14.97
C VAL A 125 10.79 -5.60 -16.32
N GLN A 126 10.92 -4.27 -16.36
CA GLN A 126 11.12 -3.52 -17.60
C GLN A 126 12.42 -3.88 -18.32
N SER A 127 13.48 -4.18 -17.58
CA SER A 127 14.76 -4.61 -18.15
C SER A 127 14.73 -6.04 -18.70
N GLY A 128 13.64 -6.79 -18.50
CA GLY A 128 13.51 -8.18 -18.93
C GLY A 128 14.27 -9.17 -18.05
N VAL A 129 14.91 -8.72 -16.95
CA VAL A 129 15.56 -9.61 -15.97
C VAL A 129 14.53 -10.53 -15.31
N ILE A 130 13.31 -10.02 -15.10
CA ILE A 130 12.18 -10.78 -14.57
C ILE A 130 11.05 -10.74 -15.59
N ALA A 131 10.54 -11.90 -15.96
CA ALA A 131 9.38 -12.01 -16.84
C ALA A 131 8.14 -11.42 -16.15
N GLY A 132 7.50 -10.43 -16.79
CA GLY A 132 6.25 -9.82 -16.37
C GLY A 132 5.08 -10.79 -16.50
N ILE A 133 4.33 -10.74 -17.61
CA ILE A 133 3.23 -11.68 -17.87
C ILE A 133 3.80 -12.93 -18.57
N PRO A 134 3.58 -14.15 -18.06
CA PRO A 134 4.06 -15.36 -18.71
C PRO A 134 3.47 -15.53 -20.12
N SER A 135 4.32 -15.69 -21.13
CA SER A 135 3.89 -15.88 -22.54
C SER A 135 3.15 -17.20 -22.77
N ASN A 136 3.38 -18.22 -21.94
CA ASN A 136 2.67 -19.48 -22.00
C ASN A 136 2.17 -19.91 -20.60
N PRO A 137 0.92 -19.60 -20.22
CA PRO A 137 0.36 -19.96 -18.92
C PRO A 137 0.35 -21.47 -18.63
N ALA A 138 0.45 -22.29 -19.68
CA ALA A 138 0.39 -23.75 -19.64
C ALA A 138 1.78 -24.43 -19.53
N SER A 139 2.89 -23.68 -19.59
CA SER A 139 4.20 -24.26 -19.34
C SER A 139 4.33 -24.67 -17.87
N SER A 140 4.78 -25.90 -17.64
CA SER A 140 5.07 -26.43 -16.30
C SER A 140 6.31 -25.81 -15.65
N GLU A 141 7.05 -24.97 -16.37
CA GLU A 141 8.25 -24.31 -15.88
C GLU A 141 7.92 -23.26 -14.80
N THR A 142 8.55 -23.42 -13.64
CA THR A 142 8.39 -22.50 -12.51
C THR A 142 9.48 -21.43 -12.56
N HIS A 143 9.10 -20.20 -12.91
CA HIS A 143 10.02 -19.06 -12.91
C HIS A 143 10.15 -18.49 -11.49
N TRP A 144 11.18 -18.94 -10.75
CA TRP A 144 11.47 -18.49 -9.39
C TRP A 144 11.93 -17.02 -9.29
N SER A 145 12.35 -16.41 -10.40
CA SER A 145 12.67 -14.98 -10.46
C SER A 145 11.47 -14.08 -10.07
N GLN A 146 10.24 -14.58 -10.23
CA GLN A 146 9.01 -13.87 -9.87
C GLN A 146 8.83 -13.71 -8.34
N GLU A 147 9.58 -14.46 -7.52
CA GLU A 147 9.58 -14.29 -6.07
C GLU A 147 10.13 -12.92 -5.66
N ALA A 148 11.10 -12.36 -6.38
CA ALA A 148 11.68 -11.05 -6.04
C ALA A 148 10.63 -9.92 -6.04
N PRO A 149 9.78 -9.76 -7.08
CA PRO A 149 8.61 -8.90 -7.03
C PRO A 149 7.68 -9.19 -5.87
N ILE A 150 7.36 -10.46 -5.60
CA ILE A 150 6.44 -10.84 -4.51
C ILE A 150 7.00 -10.37 -3.16
N VAL A 151 8.28 -10.65 -2.87
CA VAL A 151 8.95 -10.22 -1.64
C VAL A 151 8.89 -8.71 -1.47
N LEU A 152 9.35 -7.96 -2.48
CA LEU A 152 9.43 -6.49 -2.42
C LEU A 152 8.05 -5.85 -2.30
N LEU A 153 7.09 -6.32 -3.10
CA LEU A 153 5.75 -5.75 -3.16
C LEU A 153 4.90 -6.13 -1.95
N SER A 154 5.13 -7.29 -1.33
CA SER A 154 4.47 -7.67 -0.08
C SER A 154 5.00 -6.92 1.14
N ILE A 155 6.31 -6.66 1.19
CA ILE A 155 6.88 -5.82 2.26
C ILE A 155 6.35 -4.38 2.15
N GLN A 156 6.37 -3.79 0.95
CA GLN A 156 5.92 -2.40 0.79
C GLN A 156 4.41 -2.23 1.03
N SER A 157 3.58 -3.23 0.68
CA SER A 157 2.13 -3.16 0.88
C SER A 157 1.76 -3.24 2.36
N ALA A 158 2.60 -3.85 3.19
CA ALA A 158 2.45 -3.80 4.64
C ALA A 158 2.67 -2.39 5.22
N GLY A 159 3.54 -1.58 4.59
CA GLY A 159 3.84 -0.22 5.05
C GLY A 159 2.62 0.71 5.04
N GLN A 160 1.74 0.61 4.05
CA GLN A 160 0.55 1.45 3.94
C GLN A 160 -0.56 1.10 4.95
N ILE A 161 -0.77 -0.19 5.27
CA ILE A 161 -1.71 -0.56 6.34
C ILE A 161 -1.20 -0.11 7.70
N VAL A 162 0.10 -0.23 7.95
CA VAL A 162 0.73 0.29 9.18
C VAL A 162 0.62 1.81 9.25
N ALA A 163 0.79 2.52 8.13
CA ALA A 163 0.60 3.98 8.06
C ALA A 163 -0.85 4.39 8.35
N SER A 164 -1.83 3.70 7.77
CA SER A 164 -3.26 3.93 8.04
C SER A 164 -3.58 3.81 9.54
N ARG A 165 -3.12 2.73 10.18
CA ARG A 165 -3.30 2.52 11.63
C ARG A 165 -2.58 3.58 12.46
N ALA A 166 -1.36 3.95 12.09
CA ALA A 166 -0.58 4.98 12.76
C ALA A 166 -1.25 6.38 12.72
N LEU A 167 -1.92 6.70 11.61
CA LEU A 167 -2.65 7.95 11.41
C LEU A 167 -4.03 7.92 12.08
N GLY A 168 -4.54 6.75 12.47
CA GLY A 168 -5.81 6.58 13.17
C GLY A 168 -7.01 6.29 12.26
N PHE A 169 -6.80 6.08 10.96
CA PHE A 169 -7.85 5.78 9.98
C PHE A 169 -8.09 4.27 9.86
N ASN A 170 -8.44 3.61 10.97
CA ASN A 170 -8.65 2.17 11.01
C ASN A 170 -9.76 1.70 10.06
N GLU A 171 -10.70 2.57 9.71
CA GLU A 171 -11.76 2.32 8.72
C GLU A 171 -11.25 2.29 7.26
N ILE A 172 -10.02 2.75 6.99
CA ILE A 172 -9.35 2.68 5.68
C ILE A 172 -8.08 1.82 5.81
N PRO A 173 -8.18 0.48 5.94
CA PRO A 173 -7.02 -0.39 6.09
C PRO A 173 -6.11 -0.46 4.85
N THR A 174 -6.51 0.10 3.71
CA THR A 174 -5.79 0.15 2.41
C THR A 174 -5.60 -1.16 1.67
N VAL A 175 -5.57 -2.32 2.35
CA VAL A 175 -5.33 -3.65 1.73
C VAL A 175 -6.41 -4.69 2.04
N VAL A 176 -7.12 -4.56 3.17
CA VAL A 176 -8.17 -5.52 3.58
C VAL A 176 -9.55 -4.94 3.28
N ILE A 177 -10.27 -5.56 2.34
CA ILE A 177 -11.60 -5.07 1.94
C ILE A 177 -12.72 -5.71 2.76
N THR A 178 -12.59 -6.98 3.16
CA THR A 178 -13.70 -7.73 3.77
C THR A 178 -14.22 -7.10 5.06
N SER A 179 -13.33 -6.76 5.99
CA SER A 179 -13.71 -6.09 7.23
C SER A 179 -14.28 -4.69 6.97
N LEU A 180 -13.73 -3.96 6.00
CA LEU A 180 -14.23 -2.65 5.59
C LEU A 180 -15.67 -2.74 5.06
N LEU A 181 -15.97 -3.73 4.21
CA LEU A 181 -17.32 -3.94 3.67
C LEU A 181 -18.30 -4.33 4.77
N CYS A 182 -17.92 -5.24 5.67
CA CYS A 182 -18.72 -5.63 6.82
C CYS A 182 -19.06 -4.41 7.69
N ASP A 183 -18.04 -3.63 8.05
CA ASP A 183 -18.19 -2.40 8.83
C ASP A 183 -19.02 -1.34 8.12
N LEU A 184 -18.98 -1.30 6.79
CA LEU A 184 -19.78 -0.38 5.97
C LEU A 184 -21.26 -0.75 6.03
N VAL A 185 -21.60 -2.01 5.75
CA VAL A 185 -23.00 -2.45 5.66
C VAL A 185 -23.66 -2.61 7.03
N SER A 186 -22.87 -2.85 8.08
CA SER A 186 -23.35 -2.96 9.46
C SER A 186 -23.39 -1.62 10.22
N ASP A 187 -23.00 -0.50 9.59
CA ASP A 187 -23.01 0.82 10.23
C ASP A 187 -24.45 1.23 10.61
N PRO A 188 -24.78 1.42 11.91
CA PRO A 188 -26.12 1.83 12.34
C PRO A 188 -26.56 3.19 11.74
N LYS A 189 -25.59 4.00 11.30
CA LYS A 189 -25.77 5.33 10.71
C LYS A 189 -25.55 5.30 9.19
N LEU A 190 -25.70 4.15 8.54
CA LEU A 190 -25.48 3.96 7.10
C LEU A 190 -26.25 4.98 6.25
N PHE A 191 -27.55 5.16 6.55
CA PHE A 191 -28.45 6.02 5.78
C PHE A 191 -28.50 7.49 6.25
N LEU A 192 -27.70 7.87 7.25
CA LEU A 192 -27.59 9.28 7.63
C LEU A 192 -26.84 10.06 6.56
N LEU A 193 -27.29 11.30 6.32
CA LEU A 193 -26.71 12.21 5.32
C LEU A 193 -25.23 12.53 5.57
N ARG A 194 -24.79 12.53 6.83
CA ARG A 194 -23.41 12.82 7.22
C ARG A 194 -22.85 11.70 8.10
N ASN A 195 -21.88 10.97 7.58
CA ASN A 195 -21.12 9.98 8.33
C ASN A 195 -19.74 9.83 7.69
N GLU A 196 -18.76 10.58 8.19
CA GLU A 196 -17.41 10.61 7.61
C GLU A 196 -16.75 9.23 7.55
N LYS A 197 -16.96 8.38 8.57
CA LYS A 197 -16.37 7.03 8.59
C LYS A 197 -17.00 6.14 7.52
N ARG A 198 -18.32 6.20 7.36
CA ARG A 198 -19.02 5.50 6.27
C ARG A 198 -18.55 5.99 4.91
N ASP A 199 -18.47 7.30 4.71
CA ASP A 199 -18.03 7.90 3.44
C ASP A 199 -16.60 7.48 3.09
N ARG A 200 -15.70 7.48 4.09
CA ARG A 200 -14.33 6.97 3.96
C ARG A 200 -14.28 5.51 3.52
N ARG A 201 -15.09 4.64 4.12
CA ARG A 201 -15.17 3.22 3.74
C ARG A 201 -15.66 3.06 2.29
N VAL A 202 -16.71 3.77 1.91
CA VAL A 202 -17.25 3.72 0.52
C VAL A 202 -16.17 4.14 -0.48
N VAL A 203 -15.53 5.29 -0.27
CA VAL A 203 -14.51 5.81 -1.17
C VAL A 203 -13.32 4.85 -1.24
N ALA A 204 -12.85 4.32 -0.10
CA ALA A 204 -11.76 3.35 -0.06
C ALA A 204 -12.07 2.05 -0.83
N PHE A 205 -13.30 1.52 -0.70
CA PHE A 205 -13.73 0.36 -1.49
C PHE A 205 -13.78 0.67 -2.99
N VAL A 206 -14.45 1.76 -3.37
CA VAL A 206 -14.61 2.18 -4.77
C VAL A 206 -13.26 2.42 -5.44
N LEU A 207 -12.33 3.09 -4.76
CA LEU A 207 -10.99 3.32 -5.32
C LEU A 207 -10.17 2.04 -5.44
N THR A 208 -10.31 1.09 -4.52
CA THR A 208 -9.66 -0.20 -4.65
C THR A 208 -10.21 -0.97 -5.86
N LEU A 209 -11.54 -0.93 -6.07
CA LEU A 209 -12.19 -1.53 -7.24
C LEU A 209 -11.75 -0.86 -8.56
N ILE A 210 -11.76 0.47 -8.61
CA ILE A 210 -11.28 1.24 -9.78
C ILE A 210 -9.82 0.91 -10.07
N GLY A 211 -8.98 0.80 -9.04
CA GLY A 211 -7.58 0.42 -9.18
C GLY A 211 -7.45 -0.98 -9.78
N ALA A 212 -8.23 -1.95 -9.32
CA ALA A 212 -8.23 -3.30 -9.86
C ALA A 212 -8.68 -3.36 -11.33
N ILE A 213 -9.73 -2.61 -11.68
CA ILE A 213 -10.21 -2.49 -13.06
C ILE A 213 -9.13 -1.86 -13.93
N ALA A 214 -8.54 -0.74 -13.50
CA ALA A 214 -7.49 -0.05 -14.24
C ALA A 214 -6.25 -0.93 -14.44
N GLY A 215 -5.81 -1.65 -13.40
CA GLY A 215 -4.66 -2.58 -13.48
C GLY A 215 -4.91 -3.69 -14.51
N GLY A 216 -6.11 -4.27 -14.51
CA GLY A 216 -6.52 -5.26 -15.51
C GLY A 216 -6.53 -4.71 -16.94
N TRP A 217 -7.06 -3.51 -17.15
CA TRP A 217 -7.08 -2.90 -18.49
C TRP A 217 -5.70 -2.48 -18.98
N ILE A 218 -4.86 -1.91 -18.10
CA ILE A 218 -3.48 -1.51 -18.46
C ILE A 218 -2.70 -2.76 -18.87
N THR A 219 -2.67 -3.80 -18.04
CA THR A 219 -1.94 -5.05 -18.34
C THR A 219 -2.45 -5.74 -19.60
N LYS A 220 -3.75 -5.70 -19.87
CA LYS A 220 -4.34 -6.20 -21.11
C LYS A 220 -3.88 -5.41 -22.34
N ALA A 221 -3.75 -4.09 -22.23
CA ALA A 221 -3.35 -3.22 -23.34
C ALA A 221 -1.83 -3.24 -23.59
N THR A 222 -1.02 -3.35 -22.53
CA THR A 222 0.45 -3.28 -22.62
C THR A 222 1.10 -4.65 -22.72
N HIS A 223 0.37 -5.72 -22.39
CA HIS A 223 0.90 -7.09 -22.24
C HIS A 223 2.07 -7.20 -21.24
N ASP A 224 2.17 -6.25 -20.30
CA ASP A 224 3.22 -6.19 -19.29
C ASP A 224 2.69 -5.55 -18.00
N ILE A 225 3.28 -5.92 -16.87
CA ILE A 225 2.99 -5.39 -15.53
C ILE A 225 3.79 -4.13 -15.20
N SER A 226 4.92 -3.89 -15.88
CA SER A 226 5.80 -2.75 -15.60
C SER A 226 5.09 -1.38 -15.58
N PRO A 227 4.21 -1.05 -16.55
CA PRO A 227 3.51 0.23 -16.56
C PRO A 227 2.66 0.48 -15.30
N VAL A 228 2.03 -0.56 -14.76
CA VAL A 228 1.24 -0.45 -13.51
C VAL A 228 2.14 -0.25 -12.30
N LEU A 229 3.31 -0.90 -12.27
CA LEU A 229 4.29 -0.73 -11.20
C LEU A 229 4.84 0.70 -11.17
N TRP A 230 5.14 1.30 -12.32
CA TRP A 230 5.54 2.70 -12.42
C TRP A 230 4.43 3.67 -11.99
N LEU A 231 3.19 3.40 -12.39
CA LEU A 231 2.04 4.19 -11.95
C LEU A 231 1.88 4.13 -10.42
N ALA A 232 1.96 2.94 -9.83
CA ALA A 232 1.91 2.76 -8.38
C ALA A 232 3.08 3.45 -7.67
N ALA A 233 4.29 3.38 -8.23
CA ALA A 233 5.46 4.09 -7.70
C ALA A 233 5.25 5.61 -7.71
N GLY A 234 4.73 6.16 -8.82
CA GLY A 234 4.40 7.58 -8.95
C GLY A 234 3.35 8.02 -7.94
N LEU A 235 2.27 7.25 -7.76
CA LEU A 235 1.25 7.51 -6.75
C LEU A 235 1.85 7.58 -5.34
N LYS A 236 2.67 6.60 -4.95
CA LYS A 236 3.30 6.58 -3.62
C LYS A 236 4.38 7.65 -3.45
N LEU A 237 5.06 8.04 -4.53
CA LEU A 237 6.01 9.14 -4.50
C LEU A 237 5.28 10.47 -4.25
N MET A 238 4.14 10.70 -4.90
CA MET A 238 3.29 11.85 -4.63
C MET A 238 2.83 11.88 -3.17
N ILE A 239 2.50 10.73 -2.57
CA ILE A 239 2.18 10.66 -1.13
C ILE A 239 3.39 11.06 -0.28
N SER A 240 4.58 10.50 -0.56
CA SER A 240 5.81 10.82 0.18
C SER A 240 6.14 12.32 0.10
N VAL A 241 6.02 12.92 -1.08
CA VAL A 241 6.24 14.36 -1.30
C VAL A 241 5.16 15.20 -0.60
N SER A 242 3.90 14.76 -0.62
CA SER A 242 2.80 15.47 0.05
C SER A 242 3.04 15.63 1.56
N TRP A 243 3.71 14.67 2.20
CA TRP A 243 4.07 14.78 3.61
C TRP A 243 5.05 15.91 3.92
N ILE A 244 5.88 16.32 2.95
CA ILE A 244 6.79 17.48 3.10
C ILE A 244 5.95 18.74 3.32
N PHE A 245 4.91 18.94 2.52
CA PHE A 245 4.08 20.14 2.57
C PHE A 245 2.90 20.04 3.55
N TRP A 246 2.77 18.92 4.27
CA TRP A 246 1.63 18.68 5.14
C TRP A 246 1.64 19.55 6.40
N ARG A 247 0.45 19.97 6.83
CA ARG A 247 0.25 20.83 8.00
C ARG A 247 0.72 20.14 9.27
N GLU A 248 1.36 20.92 10.13
CA GLU A 248 1.81 20.49 11.45
C GLU A 248 0.62 20.48 12.41
N THR A 249 0.68 19.63 13.43
CA THR A 249 -0.25 19.74 14.56
C THR A 249 -0.03 21.10 15.20
N GLU A 250 -1.04 21.97 15.18
CA GLU A 250 -1.01 23.20 15.96
C GLU A 250 -0.79 22.78 17.41
N ALA A 251 0.29 23.24 18.03
CA ALA A 251 0.44 23.10 19.46
C ALA A 251 -0.75 23.84 20.05
N ASP A 252 -1.67 23.12 20.68
CA ASP A 252 -2.72 23.76 21.46
C ASP A 252 -2.04 24.82 22.30
N SER A 253 -2.43 26.07 22.02
CA SER A 253 -2.11 27.19 22.89
C SER A 253 -2.86 26.85 24.17
N ALA A 254 -2.19 26.17 25.09
CA ALA A 254 -2.70 25.91 26.42
C ALA A 254 -3.00 27.29 27.02
N VAL A 255 -4.28 27.64 27.01
CA VAL A 255 -4.89 28.67 27.86
C VAL A 255 -5.35 27.95 29.11
#